data_AF-A0A285P8V6-F1
#
_entry.id   AF-A0A285P8V6-F1
#
_cell.length_a   1.000
_cell.length_b   1.000
_cell.length_c   1.000
_cell.angle_alpha   90.00
_cell.angle_beta   90.00
_cell.angle_gamma   90.00
#
_symmetry.space_group_name_H-M   'P 1'
#
loop_
_entity.id
_entity.type
_entity.pdbx_description
1 polymer ?
#
loop_
_entity_poly.entity_id
_entity_poly.type
_entity_poly.pdbx_seq_one_letter_code
_entity_poly.pdbx_strand_id
1 'polypeptide(L)'
;MSDTATPITFYRLQACPFCERVARTLDELNLEYRSRFVEPMHSKRNVVKRVSGKRSVPAIVDDATGVTMSESANIVEYLEQTYGGDRGERPDAAGATGATGDPSAGGDA
;
A
#
# COMPACT_ATOMS: atom_id res chain seq x y z
N MET A 1 21.82 11.60 -6.49
CA MET A 1 20.41 11.61 -6.95
C MET A 1 19.91 10.20 -6.74
N SER A 2 19.41 9.90 -5.54
CA SER A 2 18.87 8.59 -5.21
C SER A 2 17.45 8.56 -5.74
N ASP A 3 17.30 8.13 -6.99
CA ASP A 3 16.03 7.67 -7.51
C ASP A 3 15.73 6.32 -6.81
N THR A 4 15.29 6.41 -5.56
CA THR A 4 14.80 5.27 -4.79
C THR A 4 13.41 4.96 -5.33
N ALA A 5 13.41 4.36 -6.52
CA ALA A 5 12.22 3.97 -7.25
C ALA A 5 11.39 3.05 -6.36
N THR A 6 10.27 3.56 -5.86
CA THR A 6 9.32 2.84 -5.01
C THR A 6 9.00 1.46 -5.60
N PRO A 7 9.59 0.35 -5.12
CA PRO A 7 9.52 -0.94 -5.81
C PRO A 7 8.23 -1.68 -5.48
N ILE A 8 7.53 -1.26 -4.41
CA ILE A 8 6.35 -1.97 -3.92
C ILE A 8 5.09 -1.31 -4.48
N THR A 9 4.36 -2.03 -5.33
CA THR A 9 3.00 -1.69 -5.73
C THR A 9 2.00 -2.46 -4.89
N PHE A 10 1.17 -1.73 -4.14
CA PHE A 10 0.15 -2.27 -3.25
C PHE A 10 -1.26 -2.11 -3.84
N TYR A 11 -1.91 -3.22 -4.16
CA TYR A 11 -3.28 -3.25 -4.68
C TYR A 11 -4.30 -3.43 -3.56
N ARG A 12 -5.20 -2.46 -3.42
CA ARG A 12 -6.19 -2.40 -2.34
C ARG A 12 -7.60 -2.03 -2.82
N LEU A 13 -8.58 -2.33 -1.98
CA LEU A 13 -9.93 -1.78 -2.07
C LEU A 13 -10.17 -0.69 -1.02
N GLN A 14 -11.14 0.18 -1.30
CA GLN A 14 -11.67 1.14 -0.34
C GLN A 14 -12.34 0.39 0.82
N ALA A 15 -12.11 0.82 2.06
CA ALA A 15 -12.72 0.27 3.28
C ALA A 15 -12.58 -1.27 3.45
N CYS A 16 -11.38 -1.80 3.25
CA CYS A 16 -11.10 -3.23 3.45
C CYS A 16 -10.17 -3.45 4.65
N PRO A 17 -10.60 -4.17 5.70
CA PRO A 17 -9.81 -4.36 6.93
C PRO A 17 -8.50 -5.12 6.69
N PHE A 18 -8.49 -6.04 5.72
CA PHE A 18 -7.28 -6.75 5.33
C PHE A 18 -6.27 -5.86 4.62
N CYS A 19 -6.74 -4.89 3.84
CA CYS A 19 -5.87 -3.91 3.18
C CYS A 19 -5.30 -2.92 4.19
N GLU A 20 -6.08 -2.52 5.20
CA GLU A 20 -5.61 -1.65 6.28
C GLU A 20 -4.49 -2.30 7.08
N ARG A 21 -4.58 -3.61 7.35
CA ARG A 21 -3.51 -4.35 8.01
C ARG A 21 -2.19 -4.27 7.25
N VAL A 22 -2.22 -4.54 5.94
CA VAL A 22 -1.02 -4.48 5.09
C VAL A 22 -0.47 -3.05 4.99
N ALA A 23 -1.34 -2.06 4.80
CA ALA A 23 -0.94 -0.65 4.75
C ALA A 23 -0.22 -0.25 6.05
N ARG A 24 -0.77 -0.64 7.20
CA ARG A 24 -0.16 -0.34 8.49
C ARG A 24 1.24 -0.97 8.62
N THR A 25 1.42 -2.22 8.21
CA THR A 25 2.75 -2.85 8.23
C THR A 25 3.75 -2.15 7.31
N LEU A 26 3.33 -1.73 6.11
CA LEU A 26 4.18 -0.94 5.21
C LEU A 26 4.60 0.38 5.85
N ASP A 27 3.65 1.07 6.51
CA ASP A 27 3.91 2.32 7.22
C ASP A 27 4.81 2.10 8.46
N GLU A 28 4.59 1.04 9.24
CA GLU A 28 5.39 0.65 10.41
C GLU A 28 6.85 0.34 10.03
N LEU A 29 7.06 -0.25 8.85
CA LEU A 29 8.38 -0.53 8.29
C LEU A 29 8.97 0.66 7.52
N ASN A 30 8.26 1.79 7.46
CA ASN A 30 8.65 2.99 6.74
C ASN A 30 9.05 2.71 5.27
N LEU A 31 8.32 1.78 4.64
CA LEU A 31 8.54 1.39 3.25
C LEU A 31 7.78 2.34 2.33
N GLU A 32 8.46 2.87 1.32
CA GLU A 32 7.75 3.56 0.24
C GLU A 32 6.96 2.53 -0.59
N TYR A 33 5.68 2.83 -0.84
CA TYR A 33 4.83 1.99 -1.69
C TYR A 33 3.89 2.83 -2.55
N ARG A 34 3.54 2.28 -3.71
CA ARG A 34 2.53 2.82 -4.62
C ARG A 34 1.19 2.14 -4.37
N SER A 35 0.25 2.86 -3.77
CA SER A 35 -1.13 2.39 -3.63
C SER A 35 -1.91 2.44 -4.95
N ARG A 36 -2.55 1.34 -5.31
CA ARG A 36 -3.45 1.22 -6.46
C ARG A 36 -4.80 0.70 -6.01
N PHE A 37 -5.83 1.55 -6.14
CA PHE A 37 -7.21 1.11 -5.97
C PHE A 37 -7.63 0.27 -7.17
N VAL A 38 -8.18 -0.90 -6.89
CA VAL A 38 -8.70 -1.81 -7.92
C VAL A 38 -10.21 -1.73 -8.00
N GLU A 39 -10.78 -2.21 -9.09
CA GLU A 39 -12.22 -2.19 -9.29
C GLU A 39 -12.92 -3.02 -8.19
N PRO A 40 -13.99 -2.50 -7.56
CA PRO A 40 -14.68 -3.18 -6.47
C PRO A 40 -15.34 -4.50 -6.90
N MET A 41 -15.73 -4.59 -8.17
CA MET A 41 -16.32 -5.80 -8.72
C MET A 41 -15.27 -6.91 -8.87
N HIS A 42 -15.45 -8.02 -8.14
CA HIS A 42 -14.55 -9.17 -8.20
C HIS A 42 -14.27 -9.65 -9.63
N SER A 43 -15.31 -9.71 -10.47
CA SER A 43 -15.21 -10.11 -11.89
C SER A 43 -14.39 -9.16 -12.77
N LYS A 44 -14.21 -7.89 -12.35
CA LYS A 44 -13.48 -6.86 -13.11
C LYS A 44 -12.03 -6.67 -12.67
N ARG A 45 -11.57 -7.33 -11.59
CA ARG A 45 -10.17 -7.34 -11.12
C ARG A 45 -9.23 -8.16 -12.00
N ASN A 46 -9.25 -7.91 -13.31
CA ASN A 46 -8.40 -8.59 -14.27
C ASN A 46 -6.94 -8.17 -14.15
N VAL A 47 -6.67 -6.95 -13.66
CA VAL A 47 -5.30 -6.48 -13.34
C VAL A 47 -4.72 -7.31 -12.20
N VAL A 48 -5.44 -7.45 -11.08
CA VAL A 48 -4.99 -8.28 -9.94
C VAL A 48 -4.80 -9.73 -10.37
N LYS A 49 -5.75 -10.31 -11.12
CA LYS A 49 -5.61 -11.67 -11.64
C LYS A 49 -4.38 -11.85 -12.53
N ARG A 50 -4.08 -10.87 -13.38
CA ARG A 50 -2.94 -10.94 -14.30
C ARG A 50 -1.62 -10.85 -13.54
N VAL A 51 -1.60 -10.02 -12.49
CA VAL A 51 -0.39 -9.71 -11.72
C VAL A 51 -0.13 -10.80 -10.68
N SER A 52 -1.09 -11.10 -9.80
CA SER A 52 -0.91 -12.04 -8.70
C SER A 52 -1.44 -13.46 -8.95
N GLY A 53 -1.98 -13.73 -10.13
CA GLY A 53 -2.64 -15.01 -10.46
C GLY A 53 -4.01 -15.19 -9.78
N LYS A 54 -4.38 -14.32 -8.83
CA LYS A 54 -5.62 -14.38 -8.04
C LYS A 54 -6.41 -13.08 -8.13
N ARG A 55 -7.70 -13.11 -7.79
CA ARG A 55 -8.57 -11.92 -7.70
C ARG A 55 -8.78 -11.44 -6.26
N SER A 56 -8.13 -12.09 -5.29
CA SER A 56 -8.15 -11.69 -3.90
C SER A 56 -7.32 -10.42 -3.70
N VAL A 57 -7.77 -9.58 -2.76
CA VAL A 57 -7.04 -8.41 -2.28
C VAL A 57 -6.98 -8.51 -0.76
N PRO A 58 -5.92 -7.99 -0.12
CA PRO A 58 -4.78 -7.26 -0.70
C PRO A 58 -3.83 -8.10 -1.56
N ALA A 59 -3.11 -7.44 -2.47
CA ALA A 59 -2.01 -8.01 -3.24
C ALA A 59 -0.85 -7.00 -3.34
N ILE A 60 0.39 -7.50 -3.39
CA ILE A 60 1.59 -6.68 -3.60
C ILE A 60 2.40 -7.20 -4.79
N VAL A 61 3.09 -6.28 -5.45
CA VAL A 61 4.21 -6.55 -6.35
C VAL A 61 5.39 -5.81 -5.78
N ASP A 62 6.49 -6.51 -5.56
CA ASP A 62 7.74 -5.94 -5.11
C ASP A 62 8.79 -6.14 -6.22
N ASP A 63 9.09 -5.07 -6.93
CA ASP A 63 10.05 -5.06 -8.03
C ASP A 63 11.50 -5.21 -7.54
N ALA A 64 11.79 -4.98 -6.26
CA ALA A 64 13.14 -5.11 -5.71
C ALA A 64 13.54 -6.58 -5.54
N THR A 65 12.57 -7.41 -5.15
CA THR A 65 12.77 -8.85 -4.93
C THR A 65 12.18 -9.71 -6.06
N GLY A 66 11.37 -9.11 -6.94
CA GLY A 66 10.60 -9.81 -7.97
C GLY A 66 9.40 -10.59 -7.43
N VAL A 67 9.02 -10.35 -6.17
CA VAL A 67 7.95 -11.08 -5.50
C VAL A 67 6.59 -10.49 -5.85
N THR A 68 5.65 -11.35 -6.24
CA THR A 68 4.24 -10.98 -6.34
C THR A 68 3.41 -11.94 -5.51
N MET A 69 2.60 -11.42 -4.60
CA MET A 69 1.79 -12.26 -3.72
C MET A 69 0.45 -11.62 -3.37
N SER A 70 -0.43 -12.45 -2.80
CA SER A 70 -1.75 -12.09 -2.32
C SER A 70 -1.98 -12.78 -0.98
N GLU A 71 -3.08 -12.42 -0.31
CA GLU A 71 -3.41 -12.80 1.07
C GLU A 71 -2.69 -11.94 2.11
N SER A 72 -3.47 -11.22 2.94
CA SER A 72 -2.93 -10.22 3.86
C SER A 72 -1.95 -10.77 4.88
N ALA A 73 -2.17 -12.00 5.37
CA ALA A 73 -1.28 -12.60 6.38
C ALA A 73 0.12 -12.86 5.79
N ASN A 74 0.16 -13.50 4.62
CA ASN A 74 1.40 -13.79 3.91
C ASN A 74 2.17 -12.52 3.55
N ILE A 75 1.45 -11.47 3.14
CA ILE A 75 2.06 -10.18 2.81
C ILE A 75 2.74 -9.56 4.03
N VAL A 76 2.05 -9.51 5.18
CA VAL A 76 2.62 -8.96 6.42
C VAL A 76 3.86 -9.76 6.82
N GLU A 77 3.74 -11.09 6.84
CA GLU A 77 4.84 -11.98 7.22
C GLU A 77 6.06 -11.81 6.30
N TYR A 78 5.83 -11.63 4.99
CA TYR A 78 6.88 -11.36 4.02
C TYR A 78 7.56 -10.02 4.28
N LEU A 79 6.79 -8.96 4.50
CA LEU A 79 7.32 -7.62 4.74
C LEU A 79 8.15 -7.58 6.02
N GLU A 80 7.68 -8.21 7.09
CA GLU A 80 8.39 -8.31 8.36
C GLU A 80 9.67 -9.14 8.23
N GLN A 81 9.65 -10.26 7.50
CA GLN A 81 10.85 -11.09 7.30
C GLN A 81 11.88 -10.43 6.39
N THR A 82 11.43 -9.74 5.34
CA THR A 82 12.31 -9.17 4.31
C THR A 82 12.86 -7.81 4.72
N TYR A 83 12.03 -6.98 5.36
CA TYR A 83 12.34 -5.59 5.68
C TYR A 83 12.30 -5.26 7.19
N GLY A 84 11.80 -6.16 8.04
CA GLY A 84 11.76 -5.94 9.50
C GLY A 84 13.12 -6.01 10.20
N GLY A 85 14.18 -6.37 9.48
CA GLY A 85 15.56 -6.39 9.97
C GLY A 85 16.27 -5.02 9.95
N ASP A 86 15.82 -4.08 9.11
CA ASP A 86 16.40 -2.74 8.99
C ASP A 86 15.73 -1.77 9.98
N ARG A 87 15.88 -2.06 11.28
CA ARG A 87 15.65 -1.06 12.35
C ARG A 87 16.92 -0.25 12.63
N GLY A 88 17.73 0.02 11.61
CA GLY A 88 18.97 0.77 11.68
C GLY A 88 18.93 1.99 10.76
N GLU A 89 19.05 3.18 11.35
CA GLU A 89 19.16 4.50 10.69
C GLU A 89 17.86 5.17 10.22
N ARG A 90 17.12 5.73 11.18
CA ARG A 90 16.28 6.90 10.92
C ARG A 90 17.17 8.14 10.86
N PRO A 91 17.09 8.94 9.79
CA PRO A 91 17.08 10.38 9.94
C PRO A 91 15.67 10.90 9.66
N ASP A 92 15.19 11.72 10.58
CA ASP A 92 13.85 12.28 10.71
C ASP A 92 13.25 12.86 9.42
N ALA A 93 11.96 12.60 9.16
CA ALA A 93 11.11 13.54 8.43
C ALA A 93 9.62 13.29 8.65
N ALA A 94 8.92 14.41 8.85
CA ALA A 94 7.49 14.59 9.06
C ALA A 94 6.61 14.03 7.93
N GLY A 95 5.41 13.55 8.30
CA GLY A 95 4.43 13.09 7.32
C GLY A 95 3.01 12.83 7.85
N ALA A 96 2.56 13.58 8.86
CA ALA A 96 1.14 13.57 9.23
C ALA A 96 0.63 15.03 9.34
N THR A 97 0.39 15.64 8.19
CA THR A 97 -0.60 16.72 8.05
C THR A 97 -1.76 16.06 7.31
N GLY A 98 -2.96 15.93 7.87
CA GLY A 98 -3.73 16.99 8.48
C GLY A 98 -5.00 17.10 7.63
N ALA A 99 -6.15 17.03 8.30
CA ALA A 99 -7.47 17.04 7.71
C ALA A 99 -7.63 18.12 6.62
N THR A 100 -8.30 17.77 5.53
CA THR A 100 -9.03 18.75 4.73
C THR A 100 -10.51 18.55 5.00
N GLY A 101 -11.01 19.33 5.96
CA GLY A 101 -12.41 19.74 5.95
C GLY A 101 -12.66 20.60 4.71
N ASP A 102 -13.85 20.49 4.16
CA ASP A 102 -14.35 21.28 3.03
C ASP A 102 -15.04 22.55 3.58
N PRO A 103 -14.58 23.75 3.24
CA PRO A 103 -15.39 24.96 3.39
C PRO A 103 -15.62 25.60 2.02
N SER A 104 -16.68 25.20 1.33
CA SER A 104 -17.29 26.00 0.26
C SER A 104 -18.28 27.00 0.91
N ALA A 105 -17.94 28.30 0.94
CA ALA A 105 -18.52 29.38 0.11
C ALA A 105 -20.05 29.36 0.01
N GLY A 106 -20.82 30.42 0.22
CA GLY A 106 -20.55 31.85 0.40
C GLY A 106 -21.86 32.53 0.81
N GLY A 107 -21.77 33.79 1.21
CA GLY A 107 -22.92 34.60 1.60
C GLY A 107 -23.75 35.03 0.40
N ASP A 108 -25.05 35.19 0.65
CA ASP A 108 -25.97 35.96 -0.19
C ASP A 108 -27.05 36.57 0.72
N ALA A 109 -27.31 37.85 0.47
CA ALA A 109 -28.38 38.74 0.97
C ALA A 109 -28.16 39.47 2.30
#